data_AF-N1TZJ8-F1
#
_entry.id   AF-N1TZJ8-F1
#
_cell.length_a   1.000
_cell.length_b   1.000
_cell.length_c   1.000
_cell.angle_alpha   90.00
_cell.angle_beta   90.00
_cell.angle_gamma   90.00
#
_symmetry.space_group_name_H-M   'P 1'
#
loop_
_entity.id
_entity.type
_entity.pdbx_description
1 polymer ?
#
loop_
_entity_poly.entity_id
_entity_poly.type
_entity_poly.pdbx_seq_one_letter_code
_entity_poly.pdbx_strand_id
1 'polypeptide(L)'
;MNAIGLNFDPVGERKLGQSKLGGPPDLPASLSYPKDENGNDIPFLCQLNLGEFDNEIASEGILYFFVNWMIQPSTALFFFQKIQNL
;
A
#
# COMPACT_ATOMS: atom_id res chain seq x y z
N MET A 1 23.87 -1.94 0.16
CA MET A 1 22.44 -1.66 0.37
C MET A 1 21.73 -2.40 -0.74
N ASN A 2 20.88 -3.38 -0.41
CA ASN A 2 20.09 -4.08 -1.43
C ASN A 2 18.84 -3.24 -1.69
N ALA A 3 18.48 -3.09 -2.96
CA ALA A 3 17.31 -2.34 -3.40
C ALA A 3 16.53 -3.19 -4.39
N ILE A 4 15.20 -3.18 -4.25
CA ILE A 4 14.28 -3.84 -5.16
C ILE A 4 13.72 -2.77 -6.09
N GLY A 5 13.86 -2.98 -7.39
CA GLY A 5 13.28 -2.10 -8.40
C GLY A 5 11.78 -2.36 -8.54
N LEU A 6 10.96 -1.31 -8.48
CA LEU A 6 9.54 -1.39 -8.82
C LEU A 6 9.36 -0.93 -10.26
N ASN A 7 8.79 -1.79 -11.10
CA ASN A 7 8.43 -1.43 -12.48
C ASN A 7 6.91 -1.40 -12.60
N PHE A 8 6.34 -0.20 -12.77
CA PHE A 8 4.91 -0.02 -12.95
C PHE A 8 4.62 0.13 -14.44
N ASP A 9 3.80 -0.77 -14.99
CA ASP A 9 3.30 -0.65 -16.36
C ASP A 9 2.02 0.21 -16.35
N PRO A 10 2.03 1.41 -16.96
CA PRO A 10 0.87 2.30 -16.95
C PRO A 10 -0.20 1.91 -17.98
N VAL A 11 0.04 0.93 -18.86
CA VAL A 11 -0.82 0.65 -20.03
C VAL A 11 -1.56 -0.69 -19.93
N GLY A 12 -1.27 -1.52 -18.92
CA GLY A 12 -1.88 -2.84 -18.75
C GLY A 12 -3.22 -2.86 -18.00
N GLU A 13 -4.06 -3.86 -18.27
CA GLU A 13 -5.19 -4.22 -17.40
C GLU A 13 -4.66 -4.63 -16.02
N ARG A 14 -5.11 -3.91 -14.99
CA ARG A 14 -4.62 -4.08 -13.63
C ARG A 14 -5.45 -5.12 -12.88
N LYS A 15 -4.79 -6.12 -12.31
CA LYS A 15 -5.45 -7.15 -11.49
C LYS A 15 -5.70 -6.63 -10.08
N LEU A 16 -6.82 -7.05 -9.47
CA LEU A 16 -7.08 -6.80 -8.06
C LEU A 16 -5.93 -7.34 -7.21
N GLY A 17 -5.45 -6.53 -6.26
CA GLY A 17 -4.33 -6.87 -5.37
C GLY A 17 -2.95 -6.51 -5.92
N GLN A 18 -2.81 -6.21 -7.22
CA GLN A 18 -1.51 -5.87 -7.83
C GLN A 18 -0.89 -4.60 -7.23
N SER A 19 0.45 -4.54 -7.15
CA SER A 19 1.14 -3.30 -6.74
C SER A 19 0.73 -2.10 -7.60
N LYS A 20 0.52 -0.94 -6.98
CA LYS A 20 0.20 0.31 -7.69
C LYS A 20 0.56 1.55 -6.88
N LEU A 21 0.73 2.66 -7.60
CA LEU A 21 0.82 4.01 -7.05
C LEU A 21 -0.50 4.75 -7.28
N GLY A 22 -1.05 5.34 -6.21
CA GLY A 22 -2.28 6.14 -6.25
C GLY A 22 -3.56 5.37 -6.56
N GLY A 23 -4.64 6.14 -6.76
CA GLY A 23 -6.00 5.61 -6.95
C GLY A 23 -6.64 5.09 -5.66
N PRO A 24 -7.84 4.47 -5.72
CA PRO A 24 -8.47 3.87 -4.54
C PRO A 24 -7.76 2.57 -4.15
N PRO A 25 -7.41 2.30 -2.87
CA PRO A 25 -6.77 1.05 -2.47
C PRO A 25 -7.68 -0.16 -2.65
N ASP A 26 -7.09 -1.34 -2.85
CA ASP A 26 -7.83 -2.61 -2.85
C ASP A 26 -8.04 -3.14 -1.42
N LEU A 27 -8.52 -2.28 -0.53
CA LEU A 27 -8.77 -2.65 0.86
C LEU A 27 -9.84 -3.75 0.94
N PRO A 28 -9.59 -4.84 1.68
CA PRO A 28 -10.63 -5.79 2.03
C PRO A 28 -11.79 -5.11 2.76
N ALA A 29 -13.01 -5.58 2.50
CA ALA A 29 -14.22 -5.02 3.12
C ALA A 29 -14.24 -5.10 4.66
N SER A 30 -13.44 -5.98 5.25
CA SER A 30 -13.26 -6.12 6.70
C SER A 30 -12.38 -5.03 7.33
N LEU A 31 -11.68 -4.23 6.52
CA LEU A 31 -10.78 -3.17 6.99
C LEU A 31 -11.39 -1.79 6.77
N SER A 32 -11.47 -1.03 7.86
CA SER A 32 -11.84 0.38 7.80
C SER A 32 -10.77 1.20 7.10
N TYR A 33 -11.18 2.16 6.28
CA TYR A 33 -10.28 3.12 5.66
C TYR A 33 -9.56 3.94 6.74
N PRO A 34 -8.22 4.12 6.69
CA PRO A 34 -7.48 4.87 7.70
C PRO A 34 -7.91 6.34 7.79
N LYS A 35 -8.09 6.83 9.02
CA LYS A 35 -8.53 8.19 9.33
C LYS A 35 -7.54 8.93 10.22
N ASP A 36 -7.44 10.25 10.05
CA ASP A 36 -6.68 11.13 10.93
C ASP A 36 -7.40 11.37 12.27
N GLU A 37 -6.77 12.13 13.16
CA GLU A 37 -7.31 12.48 14.48
C GLU A 37 -8.63 13.26 14.43
N ASN A 38 -8.94 13.88 13.28
CA ASN A 38 -10.17 14.62 13.03
C ASN A 38 -11.24 13.78 12.31
N GLY A 39 -10.95 12.49 12.02
CA GLY A 39 -11.84 11.58 11.33
C GLY A 39 -11.83 11.70 9.79
N ASN A 40 -10.92 12.50 9.22
CA ASN A 40 -10.76 12.63 7.78
C ASN A 40 -9.99 11.44 7.22
N ASP A 41 -10.33 11.02 6.00
CA ASP A 41 -9.60 9.95 5.32
C ASP A 41 -8.16 10.35 5.04
N ILE A 42 -7.20 9.49 5.41
CA ILE A 42 -5.80 9.70 5.09
C ILE A 42 -5.57 9.37 3.61
N PRO A 43 -4.95 10.25 2.81
CA PRO A 43 -4.68 9.97 1.40
C PRO A 43 -3.90 8.67 1.20
N PHE A 44 -4.39 7.82 0.30
CA PHE A 44 -3.67 6.62 -0.14
C PHE A 44 -2.53 6.99 -1.09
N LEU A 45 -1.35 6.44 -0.83
CA LEU A 45 -0.16 6.62 -1.64
C LEU A 45 0.07 5.45 -2.60
N CYS A 46 0.13 4.24 -2.08
CA CYS A 46 0.40 3.04 -2.87
C CYS A 46 0.05 1.76 -2.12
N GLN A 47 -0.08 0.67 -2.87
CA GLN A 47 -0.07 -0.68 -2.31
C GLN A 47 1.04 -1.49 -2.98
N LEU A 48 1.64 -2.41 -2.22
CA LEU A 48 2.64 -3.34 -2.70
C LEU A 48 2.18 -4.76 -2.39
N ASN A 49 2.08 -5.60 -3.42
CA ASN A 49 1.85 -7.03 -3.26
C ASN A 49 3.18 -7.72 -2.98
N LEU A 50 3.32 -8.27 -1.78
CA LEU A 50 4.58 -8.88 -1.34
C LEU A 50 4.96 -10.13 -2.14
N GLY A 51 3.96 -10.82 -2.69
CA GLY A 51 4.17 -11.97 -3.57
C GLY A 51 4.84 -11.62 -4.91
N GLU A 52 4.96 -10.33 -5.26
CA GLU A 52 5.64 -9.87 -6.48
C GLU A 52 7.17 -9.75 -6.31
N PHE A 53 7.72 -9.99 -5.11
CA PHE A 53 9.13 -9.74 -4.79
C PHE A 53 9.95 -10.99 -4.47
N ASP A 54 9.76 -12.11 -5.15
CA ASP A 54 10.57 -13.35 -5.02
C ASP A 54 10.91 -13.76 -3.56
N ASN A 55 9.98 -13.50 -2.62
CA ASN A 55 10.15 -13.72 -1.19
C ASN A 55 11.33 -12.95 -0.53
N GLU A 56 11.76 -11.83 -1.12
CA GLU A 56 12.76 -10.92 -0.55
C GLU A 56 12.26 -10.19 0.71
N ILE A 57 10.93 -10.05 0.85
CA ILE A 57 10.27 -9.40 1.99
C ILE A 57 9.37 -10.40 2.73
N ALA A 58 8.36 -10.93 2.03
CA ALA A 58 7.49 -12.00 2.48
C ALA A 58 6.90 -12.72 1.26
N SER A 59 6.40 -13.94 1.43
CA SER A 59 5.88 -14.75 0.32
C SER A 59 4.50 -14.30 -0.17
N GLU A 60 3.76 -13.57 0.65
CA GLU A 60 2.38 -13.16 0.39
C GLU A 60 1.97 -11.96 1.24
N GLY A 61 0.81 -11.38 0.91
CA GLY A 61 0.22 -10.24 1.61
C GLY A 61 0.33 -8.93 0.83
N ILE A 62 -0.45 -7.94 1.24
CA ILE A 62 -0.45 -6.61 0.63
C ILE A 62 -0.12 -5.58 1.70
N LEU A 63 0.86 -4.73 1.41
CA LEU A 63 1.16 -3.53 2.20
C LEU A 63 0.43 -2.34 1.59
N TYR A 64 -0.24 -1.55 2.44
CA TYR A 64 -0.93 -0.32 2.03
C TYR A 64 -0.25 0.88 2.69
N PHE A 65 -0.02 1.91 1.90
CA PHE A 65 0.66 3.13 2.33
C PHE A 65 -0.33 4.28 2.28
N PHE A 66 -0.51 4.95 3.41
CA PHE A 66 -1.34 6.14 3.56
C PHE A 66 -0.48 7.26 4.13
N VAL A 67 -0.62 8.47 3.61
CA VAL A 67 0.26 9.58 3.99
C VAL A 67 -0.55 10.84 4.25
N ASN A 68 -0.28 11.47 5.39
CA ASN A 68 -0.87 12.76 5.73
C ASN A 68 0.04 13.88 5.21
N TRP A 69 -0.41 14.63 4.21
CA TRP A 69 0.38 15.72 3.60
C TRP A 69 0.41 17.00 4.46
N MET A 70 -0.39 17.07 5.53
CA MET A 70 -0.47 18.25 6.42
C MET A 70 0.49 18.17 7.62
N ILE A 71 1.16 17.04 7.83
CA ILE A 71 2.26 16.92 8.78
C ILE A 71 3.54 17.21 8.00
N GLN A 72 4.44 18.05 8.54
CA GLN A 72 5.73 18.36 7.92
C GLN A 72 6.37 17.11 7.29
N PRO A 73 7.06 17.22 6.12
CA PRO A 73 7.51 16.09 5.30
C PRO A 73 8.49 15.10 5.98
N SER A 74 8.75 15.26 7.28
CA SER A 74 9.58 14.38 8.11
C SER A 74 8.91 13.09 8.56
N THR A 75 7.59 12.91 8.43
CA THR A 75 6.90 11.74 9.00
C THR A 75 5.94 11.06 8.02
N ALA A 76 6.41 10.01 7.35
CA ALA A 76 5.52 9.03 6.71
C ALA A 76 5.05 8.03 7.77
N LEU A 77 3.74 7.95 8.01
CA LEU A 77 3.15 6.96 8.90
C LEU A 77 2.82 5.70 8.10
N PHE A 78 3.58 4.64 8.32
CA PHE A 78 3.35 3.35 7.67
C PHE A 78 2.46 2.47 8.55
N PHE A 79 1.28 2.12 8.06
CA PHE A 79 0.41 1.14 8.71
C PHE A 79 0.72 -0.25 8.15
N PHE A 80 1.33 -1.10 8.97
CA PHE A 80 1.55 -2.51 8.63
C PHE A 80 0.45 -3.35 9.28
N GLN A 81 -0.43 -3.94 8.47
CA GLN A 81 -1.27 -5.03 8.92
C GLN A 81 -1.02 -6.24 8.04
N LYS A 82 -0.49 -7.30 8.65
CA LYS A 82 -0.31 -8.59 7.99
C LYS A 82 -1.70 -9.15 7.69
N ILE A 83 -2.09 -9.14 6.41
CA ILE A 83 -3.31 -9.82 5.96
C ILE A 83 -2.89 -11.22 5.53
N GLN A 84 -3.26 -12.23 6.31
CA GLN A 84 -3.20 -13.62 5.89
C GLN A 84 -4.55 -13.99 5.28
N ASN A 85 -4.51 -14.63 4.11
CA ASN A 85 -5.62 -15.15 3.30
C ASN A 85 -6.25 -14.16 2.29
N LEU A 86 -5.82 -14.33 1.03
CA LEU A 86 -6.67 -14.21 -0.16
C LEU A 86 -6.68 -15.57 -0.86
#